data_AF-A0A7X6AUI8-F1
#
_entry.id   AF-A0A7X6AUI8-F1
#
_cell.length_a   1.000
_cell.length_b   1.000
_cell.length_c   1.000
_cell.angle_alpha   90.00
_cell.angle_beta   90.00
_cell.angle_gamma   90.00
#
_symmetry.space_group_name_H-M   'P 1'
#
loop_
_entity.id
_entity.type
_entity.pdbx_description
1 polymer ?
#
loop_
_entity_poly.entity_id
_entity_poly.type
_entity_poly.pdbx_seq_one_letter_code
_entity_poly.pdbx_strand_id
1 'polypeptide(L)'
;MLHDTDREGTRVEGSDTERQFLIATAVANHRHEPGWNRPGLAAAREEIIDLFTGPMGYEHVNELGLDPTREQLTTRLREFCRSPERRPTDLLTVYIACHGEVLEGSEEHVLLTADTDPEDIADALPTAELARKMLLGTRVRRVLLMLDTCYSGRGGNELTAADVLSGRRRCPR
;
A
#
# COMPACT_ATOMS: atom_id res chain seq x y z
N MET A 1 4.61 63.78 2.27
CA MET A 1 5.65 62.95 1.62
C MET A 1 6.59 62.53 2.73
N LEU A 2 6.65 61.28 3.21
CA LEU A 2 6.16 60.00 2.73
C LEU A 2 5.87 59.15 3.98
N HIS A 3 4.77 58.39 3.93
CA HIS A 3 4.60 57.12 4.65
C HIS A 3 5.72 56.18 4.12
N ASP A 4 6.24 55.20 4.83
CA ASP A 4 5.49 54.08 5.38
C ASP A 4 6.45 53.16 6.15
N THR A 5 5.82 52.45 7.05
CA THR A 5 6.22 51.52 8.09
C THR A 5 7.22 50.41 7.75
N ASP A 6 7.93 50.02 8.81
CA ASP A 6 8.65 48.78 8.99
C ASP A 6 7.86 47.57 8.48
N ARG A 7 8.34 46.95 7.39
CA ARG A 7 7.96 45.58 7.04
C ARG A 7 8.93 44.62 7.70
N GLU A 8 8.59 44.30 8.93
CA GLU A 8 9.06 43.14 9.66
C GLU A 8 8.89 41.91 8.75
N GLY A 9 10.02 41.30 8.38
CA GLY A 9 10.05 40.10 7.60
C GLY A 9 9.37 38.98 8.37
N THR A 10 8.14 38.67 8.00
CA THR A 10 7.45 37.44 8.40
C THR A 10 8.37 36.27 8.11
N ARG A 11 8.98 35.72 9.17
CA ARG A 11 9.49 34.34 9.12
C ARG A 11 8.28 33.51 8.72
N VAL A 12 8.36 32.88 7.56
CA VAL A 12 7.44 31.80 7.20
C VAL A 12 7.70 30.72 8.25
N GLU A 13 6.84 30.68 9.26
CA GLU A 13 6.72 29.53 10.15
C GLU A 13 6.55 28.30 9.25
N GLY A 14 7.37 27.27 9.51
CA GLY A 14 7.53 26.11 8.63
C GLY A 14 6.18 25.63 8.12
N SER A 15 6.05 25.54 6.80
CA SER A 15 4.84 25.04 6.16
C SER A 15 4.40 23.77 6.87
N ASP A 16 3.10 23.66 7.13
CA ASP A 16 2.46 22.42 7.56
C ASP A 16 2.44 21.43 6.37
N THR A 17 3.63 21.14 5.85
CA THR A 17 3.87 20.46 4.58
C THR A 17 3.24 19.09 4.67
N GLU A 18 2.33 18.79 3.75
CA GLU A 18 1.71 17.49 3.65
C GLU A 18 2.83 16.45 3.47
N ARG A 19 3.04 15.61 4.49
CA ARG A 19 4.07 14.58 4.44
C ARG A 19 3.58 13.45 3.55
N GLN A 20 4.39 13.14 2.56
CA GLN A 20 4.08 12.13 1.55
C GLN A 20 5.01 10.95 1.75
N PHE A 21 4.43 9.79 2.04
CA PHE A 21 5.18 8.57 2.31
C PHE A 21 4.92 7.56 1.21
N LEU A 22 5.98 6.88 0.78
CA LEU A 22 5.90 5.70 -0.06
C LEU A 22 6.31 4.48 0.79
N ILE A 23 5.52 3.42 0.74
CA ILE A 23 5.94 2.07 1.10
C ILE A 23 5.84 1.23 -0.16
N ALA A 24 6.96 0.73 -0.66
CA ALA A 24 7.02 -0.09 -1.87
C ALA A 24 7.60 -1.47 -1.58
N THR A 25 6.91 -2.52 -2.02
CA THR A 25 7.37 -3.91 -1.91
C THR A 25 7.00 -4.72 -3.15
N ALA A 26 7.70 -5.83 -3.33
CA ALA A 26 7.45 -6.79 -4.38
C ALA A 26 7.64 -8.22 -3.87
N VAL A 27 6.81 -9.15 -4.31
CA VAL A 27 6.96 -10.59 -4.08
C VAL A 27 7.53 -11.22 -5.35
N ALA A 28 8.85 -11.12 -5.49
CA ALA A 28 9.61 -11.69 -6.60
C ALA A 28 9.88 -13.20 -6.42
N ASN A 29 9.93 -13.68 -5.18
CA ASN A 29 10.21 -15.07 -4.82
C ASN A 29 9.15 -15.68 -3.89
N HIS A 30 8.69 -16.88 -4.22
CA HIS A 30 7.74 -17.67 -3.44
C HIS A 30 8.45 -18.89 -2.86
N ARG A 31 8.20 -19.16 -1.58
CA ARG A 31 8.86 -20.23 -0.81
C ARG A 31 8.37 -21.61 -1.22
N HIS A 32 7.09 -21.72 -1.52
CA HIS A 32 6.40 -23.00 -1.71
C HIS A 32 6.19 -23.35 -3.19
N GLU A 33 6.21 -22.36 -4.08
CA GLU A 33 6.04 -22.56 -5.53
C GLU A 33 7.05 -21.72 -6.34
N PRO A 34 8.28 -22.20 -6.53
CA PRO A 34 9.30 -21.47 -7.28
C PRO A 34 8.91 -21.13 -8.74
N GLY A 35 7.96 -21.85 -9.34
CA GLY A 35 7.41 -21.55 -10.67
C GLY A 35 6.68 -20.20 -10.73
N TRP A 36 6.24 -19.69 -9.59
CA TRP A 36 5.65 -18.36 -9.47
C TRP A 36 6.69 -17.24 -9.37
N ASN A 37 7.99 -17.54 -9.28
CA ASN A 37 9.00 -16.49 -9.15
C ASN A 37 8.98 -15.55 -10.36
N ARG A 38 9.04 -14.25 -10.09
CA ARG A 38 9.05 -13.16 -11.07
C ARG A 38 10.13 -12.15 -10.66
N PRO A 39 11.41 -12.42 -10.96
CA PRO A 39 12.52 -11.55 -10.53
C PRO A 39 12.41 -10.11 -11.07
N GLY A 40 11.72 -9.91 -12.20
CA GLY A 40 11.47 -8.58 -12.76
C GLY A 40 10.67 -7.64 -11.85
N LEU A 41 9.89 -8.17 -10.89
CA LEU A 41 9.14 -7.34 -9.95
C LEU A 41 10.05 -6.54 -9.00
N ALA A 42 11.27 -7.03 -8.73
CA ALA A 42 12.25 -6.28 -7.96
C ALA A 42 12.71 -5.02 -8.71
N ALA A 43 12.94 -5.10 -10.02
CA ALA A 43 13.30 -3.95 -10.84
C ALA A 43 12.14 -2.95 -10.96
N ALA A 44 10.91 -3.43 -11.19
CA ALA A 44 9.72 -2.58 -11.24
C ALA A 44 9.51 -1.81 -9.92
N ARG A 45 9.77 -2.45 -8.76
CA ARG A 45 9.75 -1.78 -7.46
C ARG A 45 10.74 -0.62 -7.39
N GLU A 46 11.98 -0.81 -7.85
CA GLU A 46 12.99 0.26 -7.84
C GLU A 46 12.56 1.44 -8.74
N GLU A 47 11.99 1.16 -9.92
CA GLU A 47 11.49 2.22 -10.81
C GLU A 47 10.38 3.06 -10.16
N ILE A 48 9.48 2.42 -9.39
CA ILE A 48 8.45 3.13 -8.62
C ILE A 48 9.08 3.95 -7.49
N ILE A 49 10.07 3.42 -6.77
CA ILE A 49 10.77 4.17 -5.72
C ILE A 49 11.43 5.41 -6.30
N ASP A 50 12.15 5.28 -7.42
CA ASP A 50 12.83 6.38 -8.08
C ASP A 50 11.84 7.45 -8.56
N LEU A 51 10.71 7.04 -9.14
CA LEU A 51 9.66 7.95 -9.59
C LEU A 51 9.04 8.76 -8.44
N PHE A 52 8.71 8.11 -7.32
CA PHE A 52 8.03 8.78 -6.22
C PHE A 52 9.00 9.61 -5.37
N THR A 53 10.21 9.12 -5.12
CA THR A 53 11.20 9.83 -4.28
C THR A 53 11.94 10.93 -5.04
N GLY A 54 12.09 10.79 -6.35
CA GLY A 54 12.71 11.79 -7.20
C GLY A 54 11.73 12.93 -7.54
N PRO A 55 11.05 12.89 -8.70
CA PRO A 55 10.24 14.00 -9.19
C PRO A 55 9.02 14.32 -8.31
N MET A 56 8.49 13.38 -7.53
CA MET A 56 7.32 13.61 -6.69
C MET A 56 7.66 13.98 -5.23
N GLY A 57 8.91 13.81 -4.79
CA GLY A 57 9.37 14.24 -3.47
C GLY A 57 8.85 13.44 -2.27
N TYR A 58 8.41 12.20 -2.47
CA TYR A 58 7.94 11.32 -1.39
C TYR A 58 9.09 10.82 -0.53
N GLU A 59 8.84 10.63 0.77
CA GLU A 59 9.71 9.91 1.68
C GLU A 59 9.49 8.40 1.53
N HIS A 60 10.50 7.65 1.09
CA HIS A 60 10.42 6.19 1.02
C HIS A 60 10.73 5.53 2.37
N VAL A 61 9.79 4.72 2.82
CA VAL A 61 9.83 3.97 4.07
C VAL A 61 10.22 2.52 3.75
N ASN A 62 11.48 2.18 4.04
CA ASN A 62 12.12 0.92 3.64
C ASN A 62 11.76 -0.32 4.51
N GLU A 63 10.63 -0.32 5.23
CA GLU A 63 10.34 -1.34 6.25
C GLU A 63 10.00 -2.74 5.71
N LEU A 64 9.47 -2.85 4.48
CA LEU A 64 9.02 -4.14 3.92
C LEU A 64 10.06 -4.87 3.06
N GLY A 65 10.91 -4.14 2.33
CA GLY A 65 11.87 -4.75 1.40
C GLY A 65 11.19 -5.58 0.30
N LEU A 66 11.84 -6.70 -0.08
CA LEU A 66 11.34 -7.69 -1.03
C LEU A 66 10.80 -8.93 -0.31
N ASP A 67 9.90 -9.63 -0.99
CA ASP A 67 9.35 -10.94 -0.63
C ASP A 67 8.73 -11.00 0.78
N PRO A 68 7.87 -10.04 1.18
CA PRO A 68 7.24 -10.08 2.48
C PRO A 68 6.29 -11.29 2.60
N THR A 69 6.26 -11.89 3.78
CA THR A 69 5.18 -12.80 4.17
C THR A 69 3.87 -12.07 4.40
N ARG A 70 2.76 -12.82 4.46
CA ARG A 70 1.47 -12.29 4.90
C ARG A 70 1.56 -11.53 6.22
N GLU A 71 2.24 -12.12 7.20
CA GLU A 71 2.42 -11.52 8.52
C GLU A 71 3.27 -10.24 8.47
N GLN A 72 4.39 -10.26 7.74
CA GLN A 72 5.26 -9.10 7.58
C GLN A 72 4.51 -7.94 6.90
N LEU A 73 3.82 -8.24 5.78
CA LEU A 73 3.07 -7.24 5.03
C LEU A 73 1.99 -6.57 5.89
N THR A 74 1.16 -7.38 6.57
CA THR A 74 0.06 -6.85 7.39
C THR A 74 0.52 -6.15 8.67
N THR A 75 1.56 -6.67 9.33
CA THR A 75 2.07 -6.12 10.60
C THR A 75 2.77 -4.80 10.37
N ARG A 76 3.71 -4.73 9.42
CA ARG A 76 4.51 -3.51 9.18
C ARG A 76 3.65 -2.35 8.68
N LEU A 77 2.75 -2.60 7.74
CA LEU A 77 1.80 -1.57 7.27
C LEU A 77 0.90 -1.08 8.40
N ARG A 78 0.49 -1.97 9.31
CA ARG A 78 -0.32 -1.58 10.47
C ARG A 78 0.49 -0.78 11.49
N GLU A 79 1.72 -1.17 11.78
CA GLU A 79 2.64 -0.46 12.68
C GLU A 79 2.88 0.96 12.18
N PHE A 80 3.22 1.10 10.91
CA PHE A 80 3.39 2.40 10.26
C PHE A 80 2.15 3.28 10.44
N CYS A 81 0.97 2.76 10.09
CA CYS A 81 -0.29 3.51 10.18
C CYS A 81 -0.70 3.85 11.63
N ARG A 82 -0.33 3.03 12.62
CA ARG A 82 -0.65 3.23 14.04
C ARG A 82 0.32 4.14 14.77
N SER A 83 1.49 4.42 14.21
CA SER A 83 2.51 5.25 14.84
C SER A 83 1.92 6.58 15.35
N PRO A 84 2.29 7.03 16.57
CA PRO A 84 1.84 8.31 17.11
C PRO A 84 2.27 9.50 16.24
N GLU A 85 3.34 9.34 15.47
CA GLU A 85 3.85 10.33 14.53
C GLU A 85 2.94 10.54 13.31
N ARG A 86 1.97 9.64 13.05
CA ARG A 86 1.06 9.77 11.91
C ARG A 86 0.01 10.86 12.15
N ARG A 87 -0.25 11.65 11.11
CA ARG A 87 -1.23 12.73 11.09
C ARG A 87 -2.33 12.41 10.06
N PRO A 88 -3.57 12.89 10.27
CA PRO A 88 -4.64 12.74 9.29
C PRO A 88 -4.36 13.38 7.92
N THR A 89 -3.44 14.35 7.87
CA THR A 89 -2.99 15.03 6.65
C THR A 89 -1.89 14.30 5.89
N ASP A 90 -1.28 13.26 6.48
CA ASP A 90 -0.27 12.46 5.78
C ASP A 90 -0.88 11.76 4.58
N LEU A 91 -0.17 11.79 3.45
CA LEU A 91 -0.50 11.00 2.27
C LEU A 91 0.38 9.75 2.25
N LEU A 92 -0.24 8.58 2.39
CA LEU A 92 0.45 7.30 2.29
C LEU A 92 0.18 6.68 0.92
N THR A 93 1.23 6.46 0.13
CA THR A 93 1.18 5.60 -1.05
C THR A 93 1.79 4.24 -0.71
N VAL A 94 1.06 3.18 -1.03
CA VAL A 94 1.53 1.80 -0.87
C VAL A 94 1.52 1.15 -2.24
N TYR A 95 2.69 0.72 -2.71
CA TYR A 95 2.86 -0.04 -3.95
C TYR A 95 3.22 -1.48 -3.62
N ILE A 96 2.45 -2.43 -4.17
CA ILE A 96 2.65 -3.87 -3.99
C ILE A 96 2.62 -4.53 -5.36
N ALA A 97 3.75 -5.11 -5.76
CA ALA A 97 3.85 -5.95 -6.94
C ALA A 97 3.90 -7.43 -6.53
N CYS A 98 2.92 -8.22 -6.90
CA CYS A 98 2.86 -9.64 -6.56
C CYS A 98 1.92 -10.40 -7.52
N HIS A 99 1.76 -11.70 -7.33
CA HIS A 99 0.61 -12.38 -7.92
C HIS A 99 -0.66 -12.01 -7.17
N GLY A 100 -1.77 -11.93 -7.90
CA GLY A 100 -3.09 -11.80 -7.32
C GLY A 100 -4.05 -12.79 -7.95
N GLU A 101 -5.05 -13.20 -7.19
CA GLU A 101 -6.10 -14.12 -7.63
C GLU A 101 -7.46 -13.65 -7.10
N VAL A 102 -8.56 -14.06 -7.74
CA VAL A 102 -9.89 -13.92 -7.14
C VAL A 102 -10.38 -15.30 -6.76
N LEU A 103 -10.78 -15.46 -5.50
CA LEU A 103 -11.25 -16.73 -4.99
C LEU A 103 -12.58 -17.12 -5.64
N GLU A 104 -12.64 -18.34 -6.16
CA GLU A 104 -13.88 -18.92 -6.68
C GLU A 104 -14.93 -18.99 -5.55
N GLY A 105 -16.13 -18.47 -5.82
CA GLY A 105 -17.28 -18.53 -4.89
C GLY A 105 -17.40 -17.37 -3.90
N SER A 106 -16.39 -16.50 -3.73
CA SER A 106 -16.49 -15.30 -2.89
C SER A 106 -16.24 -13.98 -3.64
N GLU A 107 -15.71 -14.03 -4.87
CA GLU A 107 -15.26 -12.86 -5.64
C GLU A 107 -14.22 -12.01 -4.89
N GLU A 108 -13.58 -12.56 -3.85
CA GLU A 108 -12.60 -11.85 -3.04
C GLU A 108 -11.22 -11.87 -3.70
N HIS A 109 -10.64 -10.69 -3.91
CA HIS A 109 -9.27 -10.55 -4.42
C HIS A 109 -8.23 -10.76 -3.31
N VAL A 110 -7.33 -11.71 -3.54
CA VAL A 110 -6.23 -12.06 -2.65
C VAL A 110 -4.89 -11.73 -3.28
N LEU A 111 -3.91 -11.41 -2.42
CA LEU A 111 -2.51 -11.22 -2.78
C LEU A 111 -1.75 -12.49 -2.40
N LEU A 112 -0.97 -13.05 -3.33
CA LEU A 112 -0.08 -14.16 -3.01
C LEU A 112 1.23 -13.58 -2.46
N THR A 113 1.51 -13.87 -1.20
CA THR A 113 2.73 -13.44 -0.50
C THR A 113 3.81 -14.51 -0.59
N ALA A 114 5.02 -14.19 -0.15
CA ALA A 114 6.17 -15.09 -0.30
C ALA A 114 5.95 -16.47 0.35
N ASP A 115 5.05 -16.57 1.33
CA ASP A 115 4.69 -17.76 2.09
C ASP A 115 3.31 -18.34 1.75
N THR A 116 2.68 -17.92 0.65
CA THR A 116 1.42 -18.55 0.21
C THR A 116 1.64 -20.01 -0.20
N ASP A 117 0.76 -20.89 0.29
CA ASP A 117 0.71 -22.30 -0.07
C ASP A 117 -0.06 -22.48 -1.39
N PRO A 118 0.53 -23.06 -2.45
CA PRO A 118 -0.16 -23.32 -3.71
C PRO A 118 -1.33 -24.29 -3.59
N GLU A 119 -1.36 -25.15 -2.57
CA GLU A 119 -2.44 -26.11 -2.35
C GLU A 119 -3.62 -25.51 -1.56
N ASP A 120 -3.46 -24.32 -0.98
CA ASP A 120 -4.49 -23.60 -0.22
C ASP A 120 -4.50 -22.09 -0.50
N ILE A 121 -4.85 -21.73 -1.74
CA ILE A 121 -5.00 -20.32 -2.17
C ILE A 121 -6.08 -19.59 -1.35
N ALA A 122 -7.04 -20.31 -0.76
CA ALA A 122 -8.09 -19.70 0.04
C ALA A 122 -7.56 -19.02 1.31
N ASP A 123 -6.37 -19.43 1.81
CA ASP A 123 -5.67 -18.78 2.93
C ASP A 123 -4.72 -17.65 2.49
N ALA A 124 -4.66 -17.31 1.18
CA ALA A 124 -3.90 -16.15 0.72
C ALA A 124 -4.46 -14.83 1.30
N LEU A 125 -3.66 -13.76 1.28
CA LEU A 125 -4.00 -12.51 1.97
C LEU A 125 -5.12 -11.75 1.25
N PRO A 126 -6.32 -11.58 1.86
CA PRO A 126 -7.35 -10.77 1.23
C PRO A 126 -6.95 -9.30 1.18
N THR A 127 -7.14 -8.68 0.02
CA THR A 127 -6.82 -7.26 -0.18
C THR A 127 -7.64 -6.37 0.77
N ALA A 128 -8.90 -6.75 1.00
CA ALA A 128 -9.78 -6.05 1.92
C ALA A 128 -9.31 -6.19 3.38
N GLU A 129 -8.64 -7.28 3.76
CA GLU A 129 -7.99 -7.40 5.07
C GLU A 129 -6.83 -6.42 5.21
N LEU A 130 -5.98 -6.31 4.19
CA LEU A 130 -4.87 -5.38 4.18
C LEU A 130 -5.33 -3.92 4.37
N ALA A 131 -6.33 -3.50 3.60
CA ALA A 131 -6.92 -2.16 3.73
C ALA A 131 -7.51 -1.94 5.14
N ARG A 132 -8.20 -2.94 5.70
CA ARG A 132 -8.71 -2.89 7.08
C ARG A 132 -7.58 -2.75 8.10
N LYS A 133 -6.49 -3.50 7.98
CA LYS A 133 -5.31 -3.43 8.88
C LYS A 133 -4.65 -2.05 8.84
N MET A 134 -4.62 -1.40 7.68
CA MET A 134 -4.06 -0.05 7.52
C MET A 134 -4.95 1.06 8.09
N LEU A 135 -6.28 0.95 7.93
CA LEU A 135 -7.20 2.07 8.19
C LEU A 135 -7.94 1.98 9.53
N LEU A 136 -8.25 0.77 9.99
CA LEU A 136 -9.09 0.59 11.17
C LEU A 136 -8.34 0.96 12.46
N GLY A 137 -8.82 2.01 13.12
CA GLY A 137 -8.27 2.50 14.38
C GLY A 137 -6.91 3.20 14.23
N THR A 138 -6.59 3.72 13.04
CA THR A 138 -5.34 4.45 12.75
C THR A 138 -5.61 5.94 12.52
N ARG A 139 -4.56 6.77 12.48
CA ARG A 139 -4.68 8.22 12.20
C ARG A 139 -4.66 8.54 10.69
N VAL A 140 -4.17 7.61 9.87
CA VAL A 140 -4.05 7.77 8.41
C VAL A 140 -5.45 7.87 7.77
N ARG A 141 -5.63 8.84 6.88
CA ARG A 141 -6.91 9.09 6.17
C ARG A 141 -6.78 9.21 4.66
N ARG A 142 -5.57 9.47 4.15
CA ARG A 142 -5.30 9.63 2.72
C ARG A 142 -4.37 8.51 2.28
N VAL A 143 -4.92 7.54 1.57
CA VAL A 143 -4.18 6.36 1.09
C VAL A 143 -4.36 6.23 -0.41
N LEU A 144 -3.25 6.09 -1.13
CA LEU A 144 -3.20 5.56 -2.48
C LEU A 144 -2.65 4.14 -2.41
N LEU A 145 -3.48 3.14 -2.69
CA LEU A 145 -3.06 1.74 -2.76
C LEU A 145 -2.93 1.34 -4.24
N MET A 146 -1.72 1.00 -4.65
CA MET A 146 -1.39 0.55 -6.00
C MET A 146 -1.06 -0.94 -5.94
N LEU A 147 -1.91 -1.74 -6.57
CA LEU A 147 -1.72 -3.18 -6.71
C LEU A 147 -1.29 -3.46 -8.14
N ASP A 148 -0.04 -3.87 -8.31
CA ASP A 148 0.53 -4.33 -9.57
C ASP A 148 0.50 -5.86 -9.56
N THR A 149 -0.72 -6.38 -9.68
CA THR A 149 -0.97 -7.81 -9.67
C THR A 149 -1.20 -8.32 -11.07
N CYS A 150 -0.42 -9.31 -11.47
CA CYS A 150 -0.76 -10.12 -12.62
C CYS A 150 -1.71 -11.24 -12.20
N TYR A 151 -2.70 -11.50 -13.04
CA TYR A 151 -3.70 -12.54 -12.80
C TYR A 151 -3.15 -13.87 -13.30
N SER A 152 -3.16 -14.92 -12.47
CA SER A 152 -2.57 -16.21 -12.86
C SER A 152 -3.47 -17.06 -13.77
N GLY A 153 -4.71 -16.62 -14.01
CA GLY A 153 -5.50 -17.02 -15.17
C GLY A 153 -6.39 -18.23 -14.97
N ARG A 154 -7.48 -18.07 -14.19
CA ARG A 154 -8.79 -18.65 -14.51
C ARG A 154 -9.90 -17.64 -14.20
N GLY A 155 -10.53 -17.15 -15.25
CA GLY A 155 -11.70 -16.26 -15.15
C GLY A 155 -11.32 -14.79 -15.07
N GLY A 156 -11.41 -14.10 -16.20
CA GLY A 156 -11.29 -12.65 -16.25
C GLY A 156 -12.45 -12.00 -15.52
N ASN A 157 -12.30 -11.82 -14.22
CA ASN A 157 -13.19 -10.97 -13.44
C ASN A 157 -12.56 -9.56 -13.38
N GLU A 158 -13.32 -8.56 -13.78
CA GLU A 158 -12.96 -7.15 -13.57
C GLU A 158 -12.92 -6.88 -12.06
N LEU A 159 -11.73 -6.73 -11.49
CA LEU A 159 -11.59 -6.26 -10.13
C LEU A 159 -11.94 -4.76 -10.09
N THR A 160 -13.06 -4.40 -9.46
CA THR A 160 -13.40 -3.00 -9.27
C THR A 160 -12.86 -2.48 -7.93
N ALA A 161 -12.62 -1.17 -7.84
CA ALA A 161 -12.26 -0.53 -6.58
C ALA A 161 -13.31 -0.77 -5.46
N ALA A 162 -14.56 -1.04 -5.83
CA ALA A 162 -15.62 -1.37 -4.88
C ALA A 162 -15.39 -2.74 -4.25
N ASP A 163 -14.89 -3.73 -5.00
CA ASP A 163 -14.67 -5.10 -4.51
C ASP A 163 -13.53 -5.14 -3.49
N VAL A 164 -12.47 -4.36 -3.75
CA VAL A 164 -11.36 -4.15 -2.80
C VAL A 164 -11.82 -3.49 -1.49
N LEU A 165 -12.83 -2.61 -1.56
CA LEU A 165 -13.29 -1.78 -0.45
C LEU A 165 -14.64 -2.24 0.14
N SER A 166 -15.19 -3.37 -0.34
CA SER A 166 -16.48 -3.94 0.08
C SER A 166 -16.36 -4.60 1.46
N GLY A 167 -16.09 -3.77 2.46
CA GLY A 167 -16.10 -4.12 3.87
C GLY A 167 -17.24 -3.50 4.66
N ARG A 168 -18.18 -2.82 3.99
CA ARG A 168 -19.28 -2.11 4.66
C ARG A 168 -20.51 -3.01 4.78
N ARG A 169 -20.61 -3.74 5.90
CA ARG A 169 -21.93 -4.18 6.39
C ARG A 169 -22.75 -2.94 6.70
N ARG A 170 -23.96 -2.85 6.13
CA ARG A 170 -24.94 -1.81 6.44
C ARG A 170 -25.28 -1.88 7.93
N CYS A 171 -25.25 -0.73 8.60
CA CYS A 171 -25.88 -0.59 9.92
C CYS A 171 -27.39 -0.77 9.72
N PRO A 172 -28.09 -1.65 10.46
CA PRO A 172 -29.54 -1.67 10.47
C PRO A 172 -30.03 -0.30 10.96
N ARG A 173 -31.08 0.21 10.31
CA ARG A 173 -31.80 1.41 10.78
C ARG A 173 -32.60 1.09 12.04
#